data_AF-A0A158HW74-F1
#
_entry.id   AF-A0A158HW74-F1
#
_cell.length_a   1.000
_cell.length_b   1.000
_cell.length_c   1.000
_cell.angle_alpha   90.00
_cell.angle_beta   90.00
_cell.angle_gamma   90.00
#
_symmetry.space_group_name_H-M   'P 1'
#
loop_
_entity.id
_entity.type
_entity.pdbx_description
1 polymer ?
#
loop_
_entity_poly.entity_id
_entity_poly.type
_entity_poly.pdbx_seq_one_letter_code
_entity_poly.pdbx_strand_id
1 'polypeptide(L)'
;MQHPLSSIPFGKAGVTQPAVLAAAMSPERQRLDIDGKTVEQVWSELSSAPGRSELEPEWICPANLNDDPDEATSGARFARPWPQRSAWNRIAVSVHIGMSEGWIIHVDWIFCPEQVDSLRRAYAVMPLLRAKVFSSHQAWDLARFIAHALDVA
;
A
#
# COMPACT_ATOMS: atom_id res chain seq x y z
N MET A 1 64.33 37.78 -24.82
CA MET A 1 63.51 38.44 -23.80
C MET A 1 62.14 38.73 -24.40
N GLN A 2 61.13 38.09 -23.82
CA GLN A 2 59.67 38.18 -23.95
C GLN A 2 59.03 38.94 -25.14
N HIS A 3 58.37 38.18 -26.02
CA HIS A 3 57.23 38.62 -26.83
C HIS A 3 55.92 38.21 -26.09
N PRO A 4 54.88 39.05 -26.03
CA PRO A 4 53.54 38.61 -25.64
C PRO A 4 52.70 38.26 -26.88
N LEU A 5 52.27 37.00 -27.00
CA LEU A 5 51.26 36.55 -27.95
C LEU A 5 49.87 36.62 -27.29
N SER A 6 48.94 37.32 -27.93
CA SER A 6 47.54 37.38 -27.52
C SER A 6 46.81 36.08 -27.90
N SER A 7 46.18 35.45 -26.91
CA SER A 7 45.41 34.21 -27.05
C SER A 7 43.98 34.50 -27.53
N ILE A 8 43.58 33.91 -28.67
CA ILE A 8 42.19 33.83 -29.12
C ILE A 8 41.61 32.51 -28.57
N PRO A 9 40.48 32.49 -27.85
CA PRO A 9 39.81 31.24 -27.53
C PRO A 9 38.88 30.79 -28.67
N PHE A 10 39.16 29.60 -29.20
CA PHE A 10 38.25 28.80 -30.02
C PHE A 10 37.27 28.02 -29.13
N GLY A 11 35.98 28.13 -29.47
CA GLY A 11 34.96 27.07 -29.50
C GLY A 11 34.74 26.15 -28.28
N LYS A 12 33.50 26.16 -27.77
CA LYS A 12 32.79 24.92 -27.45
C LYS A 12 31.32 25.01 -27.86
N ALA A 13 30.95 24.22 -28.86
CA ALA A 13 29.58 23.80 -29.10
C ALA A 13 29.16 22.90 -27.92
N GLY A 14 28.18 23.37 -27.15
CA GLY A 14 27.48 22.55 -26.16
C GLY A 14 26.09 22.25 -26.70
N VAL A 15 25.93 21.07 -27.31
CA VAL A 15 24.62 20.44 -27.48
C VAL A 15 24.21 19.91 -26.11
N THR A 16 23.10 20.38 -25.56
CA THR A 16 22.28 19.56 -24.66
C THR A 16 20.81 19.87 -24.93
N GLN A 17 20.15 18.84 -25.47
CA GLN A 17 18.75 18.73 -25.80
C GLN A 17 17.87 18.71 -24.53
N PRO A 18 16.53 18.76 -24.69
CA PRO A 18 15.68 19.75 -24.06
C PRO A 18 15.13 19.26 -22.73
N ALA A 19 14.46 20.18 -22.03
CA ALA A 19 13.57 19.96 -20.92
C ALA A 19 12.52 18.87 -21.22
N VAL A 20 12.90 17.60 -21.07
CA VAL A 20 12.02 16.57 -20.54
C VAL A 20 12.26 16.61 -19.03
N LEU A 21 11.87 17.72 -18.40
CA LEU A 21 11.44 17.61 -17.02
C LEU A 21 10.22 16.71 -17.10
N ALA A 22 10.46 15.43 -16.86
CA ALA A 22 9.44 14.52 -16.41
C ALA A 22 8.61 15.31 -15.40
N ALA A 23 7.38 15.65 -15.78
CA ALA A 23 6.33 15.74 -14.82
C ALA A 23 6.35 14.37 -14.14
N ALA A 24 7.13 14.26 -13.08
CA ALA A 24 6.93 13.27 -12.07
C ALA A 24 5.48 13.52 -11.65
N MET A 25 4.57 12.75 -12.25
CA MET A 25 3.26 12.53 -11.68
C MET A 25 3.57 12.00 -10.30
N SER A 26 3.64 12.89 -9.32
CA SER A 26 3.40 12.53 -7.94
C SER A 26 1.90 12.28 -7.94
N PRO A 27 1.43 11.02 -7.99
CA PRO A 27 0.08 10.81 -7.51
C PRO A 27 0.17 11.26 -6.06
N GLU A 28 -0.43 12.39 -5.73
CA GLU A 28 -1.08 12.49 -4.44
C GLU A 28 -2.09 11.35 -4.45
N ARG A 29 -1.63 10.15 -4.07
CA ARG A 29 -2.41 8.93 -3.96
C ARG A 29 -3.49 9.31 -2.96
N GLN A 30 -4.69 9.55 -3.48
CA GLN A 30 -5.81 10.03 -2.71
C GLN A 30 -5.97 9.09 -1.52
N ARG A 31 -5.69 9.60 -0.32
CA ARG A 31 -5.91 8.86 0.91
C ARG A 31 -7.39 8.52 0.97
N LEU A 32 -7.68 7.26 1.27
CA LEU A 32 -9.04 6.82 1.52
C LEU A 32 -9.49 7.42 2.84
N ASP A 33 -10.64 8.07 2.82
CA ASP A 33 -11.37 8.29 4.06
C ASP A 33 -11.81 6.91 4.55
N ILE A 34 -11.44 6.50 5.76
CA ILE A 34 -11.78 5.18 6.32
C ILE A 34 -12.66 5.31 7.56
N ASP A 35 -12.92 6.53 8.00
CA ASP A 35 -13.58 6.78 9.28
C ASP A 35 -15.07 6.44 9.18
N GLY A 36 -15.52 5.56 10.09
CA GLY A 36 -16.91 5.09 10.13
C GLY A 36 -17.31 4.15 8.99
N LYS A 37 -16.37 3.76 8.11
CA LYS A 37 -16.64 2.84 7.00
C LYS A 37 -16.63 1.39 7.46
N THR A 38 -17.24 0.51 6.66
CA THR A 38 -17.14 -0.94 6.82
C THR A 38 -15.99 -1.52 6.01
N VAL A 39 -15.63 -2.78 6.25
CA VAL A 39 -14.65 -3.52 5.45
C VAL A 39 -15.04 -3.53 3.97
N GLU A 40 -16.31 -3.73 3.65
CA GLU A 40 -16.81 -3.71 2.27
C GLU A 40 -16.65 -2.34 1.61
N GLN A 41 -16.95 -1.26 2.32
CA GLN A 41 -16.83 0.10 1.79
C GLN A 41 -15.37 0.45 1.50
N VAL A 42 -14.45 0.14 2.42
CA VAL A 42 -13.02 0.37 2.20
C VAL A 42 -12.49 -0.51 1.06
N TRP A 43 -12.93 -1.76 0.95
CA TRP A 43 -12.59 -2.62 -0.18
C TRP A 43 -13.09 -2.05 -1.52
N SER A 44 -14.33 -1.56 -1.57
CA SER A 44 -14.93 -0.98 -2.78
C SER A 44 -14.15 0.25 -3.27
N GLU A 45 -13.77 1.14 -2.34
CA GLU A 45 -13.01 2.33 -2.68
C GLU A 45 -11.59 2.02 -3.09
N LEU A 46 -10.91 1.11 -2.37
CA LEU A 46 -9.57 0.66 -2.74
C LEU A 46 -9.56 -0.04 -4.11
N SER A 47 -10.62 -0.78 -4.42
CA SER A 47 -10.80 -1.42 -5.71
C SER A 47 -11.03 -0.41 -6.84
N SER A 48 -11.61 0.74 -6.53
CA SER A 48 -11.94 1.79 -7.50
C SER A 48 -10.90 2.91 -7.56
N ALA A 49 -9.82 2.81 -6.76
CA ALA A 49 -8.88 3.90 -6.55
C ALA A 49 -8.06 4.22 -7.83
N PRO A 50 -7.93 5.51 -8.20
CA PRO A 50 -7.13 5.93 -9.34
C PRO A 50 -5.65 5.59 -9.12
N GLY A 51 -5.00 5.02 -10.14
CA GLY A 51 -3.63 4.48 -10.06
C GLY A 51 -3.55 2.97 -9.81
N ARG A 52 -4.68 2.29 -9.55
CA ARG A 52 -4.73 0.82 -9.53
C ARG A 52 -4.54 0.19 -10.91
N SER A 53 -4.88 0.89 -12.00
CA SER A 53 -4.83 0.36 -13.38
C SER A 53 -3.43 -0.13 -13.81
N GLU A 54 -2.37 0.51 -13.30
CA GLU A 54 -0.98 0.08 -13.55
C GLU A 54 -0.51 -1.02 -12.59
N LEU A 55 -1.22 -1.18 -11.47
CA LEU A 55 -0.93 -2.14 -10.40
C LEU A 55 -1.97 -3.26 -10.32
N GLU A 56 -2.79 -3.47 -11.37
CA GLU A 56 -3.97 -4.32 -11.30
C GLU A 56 -3.61 -5.71 -10.76
N PRO A 57 -4.05 -6.03 -9.53
CA PRO A 57 -3.86 -7.35 -8.99
C PRO A 57 -4.74 -8.32 -9.76
N GLU A 58 -4.33 -9.60 -9.77
CA GLU A 58 -5.17 -10.69 -10.25
C GLU A 58 -6.53 -10.66 -9.55
N TRP A 59 -6.50 -10.40 -8.23
CA TRP A 59 -7.68 -10.13 -7.43
C TRP A 59 -7.34 -9.31 -6.19
N ILE A 60 -8.33 -8.58 -5.68
CA ILE A 60 -8.36 -7.99 -4.35
C ILE A 60 -9.74 -8.24 -3.75
N CYS A 61 -9.80 -8.71 -2.52
CA CYS A 61 -11.03 -9.12 -1.87
C CYS A 61 -10.94 -8.97 -0.35
N PRO A 62 -12.08 -8.97 0.36
CA PRO A 62 -12.07 -9.18 1.80
C PRO A 62 -11.50 -10.55 2.14
N ALA A 63 -10.83 -10.67 3.28
CA ALA A 63 -10.24 -11.93 3.73
C ALA A 63 -11.30 -13.00 4.00
N ASN A 64 -12.47 -12.58 4.52
CA ASN A 64 -13.64 -13.43 4.71
C ASN A 64 -14.53 -13.44 3.46
N LEU A 65 -14.14 -14.21 2.44
CA LEU A 65 -14.81 -14.25 1.14
C LEU A 65 -16.30 -14.64 1.20
N ASN A 66 -16.72 -15.38 2.22
CA ASN A 66 -18.08 -15.93 2.34
C ASN A 66 -18.95 -15.15 3.35
N ASP A 67 -18.45 -14.06 3.92
CA ASP A 67 -19.06 -13.39 5.07
C ASP A 67 -19.41 -14.35 6.22
N ASP A 68 -18.53 -15.33 6.47
CA ASP A 68 -18.71 -16.35 7.50
C ASP A 68 -18.86 -15.68 8.89
N PRO A 69 -19.83 -16.10 9.72
CA PRO A 69 -20.02 -15.55 11.06
C PRO A 69 -18.83 -15.79 12.01
N ASP A 70 -17.99 -16.80 11.78
CA ASP A 70 -16.78 -17.05 12.55
C ASP A 70 -15.60 -16.19 12.06
N GLU A 71 -15.58 -14.95 12.54
CA GLU A 71 -14.54 -13.97 12.21
C GLU A 71 -13.15 -14.35 12.75
N ALA A 72 -13.07 -15.22 13.77
CA ALA A 72 -11.79 -15.63 14.33
C ALA A 72 -11.03 -16.54 13.35
N THR A 73 -11.76 -17.35 12.58
CA THR A 73 -11.19 -18.26 11.58
C THR A 73 -11.12 -17.60 10.20
N SER A 74 -12.19 -16.90 9.80
CA SER A 74 -12.36 -16.44 8.41
C SER A 74 -11.91 -14.99 8.17
N GLY A 75 -11.69 -14.21 9.24
CA GLY A 75 -11.39 -12.78 9.16
C GLY A 75 -12.64 -11.90 9.23
N ALA A 76 -12.44 -10.59 9.11
CA ALA A 76 -13.51 -9.61 9.32
C ALA A 76 -14.65 -9.75 8.30
N ARG A 77 -15.88 -9.68 8.80
CA ARG A 77 -17.10 -9.63 7.98
C ARG A 77 -17.21 -8.35 7.18
N PHE A 78 -17.99 -8.38 6.10
CA PHE A 78 -18.18 -7.23 5.21
C PHE A 78 -18.77 -6.02 5.93
N ALA A 79 -19.76 -6.27 6.77
CA ALA A 79 -20.45 -5.25 7.57
C ALA A 79 -19.66 -4.80 8.81
N ARG A 80 -18.52 -5.43 9.12
CA ARG A 80 -17.71 -5.04 10.27
C ARG A 80 -17.21 -3.60 10.05
N PRO A 81 -17.31 -2.71 11.06
CA PRO A 81 -16.65 -1.42 11.00
C PRO A 81 -15.15 -1.58 10.76
N TRP A 82 -14.60 -0.77 9.87
CA TRP A 82 -13.18 -0.64 9.67
C TRP A 82 -12.54 -0.21 11.01
N PRO A 83 -11.43 -0.84 11.42
CA PRO A 83 -10.87 -0.61 12.73
C PRO A 83 -10.34 0.82 12.86
N GLN A 84 -10.71 1.45 13.97
CA GLN A 84 -10.19 2.76 14.33
C GLN A 84 -8.74 2.65 14.78
N ARG A 85 -7.95 3.67 14.43
CA ARG A 85 -6.58 3.80 14.90
C ARG A 85 -6.59 4.11 16.39
N SER A 86 -5.74 3.42 17.15
CA SER A 86 -5.51 3.71 18.55
C SER A 86 -4.04 3.47 18.89
N ALA A 87 -3.59 3.88 20.07
CA ALA A 87 -2.21 3.61 20.51
C ALA A 87 -1.88 2.10 20.58
N TRP A 88 -2.91 1.24 20.61
CA TRP A 88 -2.78 -0.21 20.80
C TRP A 88 -3.23 -1.03 19.59
N ASN A 89 -3.81 -0.37 18.59
CA ASN A 89 -4.38 -1.00 17.41
C ASN A 89 -3.72 -0.43 16.17
N ARG A 90 -3.32 -1.29 15.24
CA ARG A 90 -2.74 -0.86 13.97
C ARG A 90 -3.23 -1.74 12.82
N ILE A 91 -3.24 -1.15 11.64
CA ILE A 91 -3.32 -1.89 10.39
C ILE A 91 -1.91 -2.21 9.94
N ALA A 92 -1.68 -3.43 9.49
CA ALA A 92 -0.43 -3.86 8.88
C ALA A 92 -0.69 -4.29 7.43
N VAL A 93 0.23 -3.92 6.54
CA VAL A 93 0.27 -4.41 5.17
C VAL A 93 1.54 -5.25 5.02
N SER A 94 1.39 -6.53 4.68
CA SER A 94 2.51 -7.45 4.51
C SER A 94 2.46 -8.17 3.17
N VAL A 95 3.62 -8.59 2.69
CA VAL A 95 3.79 -9.33 1.43
C VAL A 95 4.27 -10.74 1.76
N HIS A 96 3.55 -11.74 1.26
CA HIS A 96 3.81 -13.15 1.46
C HIS A 96 3.96 -13.87 0.12
N ILE A 97 4.78 -14.93 0.08
CA ILE A 97 4.82 -15.84 -1.06
C ILE A 97 3.64 -16.80 -0.90
N GLY A 98 2.80 -16.92 -1.94
CA GLY A 98 1.66 -17.84 -1.92
C GLY A 98 2.09 -19.31 -1.99
N MET A 99 1.18 -20.23 -1.66
CA MET A 99 1.41 -21.67 -1.88
C MET A 99 1.37 -22.07 -3.37
N SER A 100 0.83 -21.20 -4.22
CA SER A 100 0.83 -21.32 -5.68
C SER A 100 1.64 -20.18 -6.30
N GLU A 101 1.87 -20.22 -7.61
CA GLU A 101 2.52 -19.12 -8.34
C GLU A 101 1.88 -17.77 -7.97
N GLY A 102 2.69 -16.87 -7.41
CA GLY A 102 2.29 -15.52 -7.06
C GLY A 102 2.63 -15.09 -5.63
N TRP A 103 2.29 -13.85 -5.35
CA TRP A 103 2.54 -13.15 -4.10
C TRP A 103 1.20 -12.66 -3.55
N ILE A 104 1.00 -12.81 -2.24
CA ILE A 104 -0.21 -12.39 -1.54
C ILE A 104 0.12 -11.18 -0.69
N ILE A 105 -0.65 -10.12 -0.87
CA ILE A 105 -0.62 -8.94 -0.01
C ILE A 105 -1.73 -9.14 1.03
N HIS A 106 -1.37 -9.05 2.30
CA HIS A 106 -2.29 -9.11 3.43
C HIS A 106 -2.50 -7.71 4.00
N VAL A 107 -3.74 -7.39 4.32
CA VAL A 107 -4.10 -6.22 5.14
C VAL A 107 -4.74 -6.75 6.40
N ASP A 108 -4.04 -6.63 7.51
CA ASP A 108 -4.44 -7.22 8.78
C ASP A 108 -4.62 -6.15 9.86
N TRP A 109 -5.64 -6.32 10.69
CA TRP A 109 -5.82 -5.55 11.91
C TRP A 109 -5.15 -6.25 13.08
N ILE A 110 -4.15 -5.60 13.65
CA ILE A 110 -3.46 -6.06 14.85
C ILE A 110 -4.03 -5.26 16.03
N PHE A 111 -4.61 -5.95 17.01
CA PHE A 111 -5.29 -5.32 18.13
C PHE A 111 -5.03 -6.05 19.44
N CYS A 112 -5.14 -5.31 20.55
CA CYS A 112 -5.16 -5.89 21.87
C CYS A 112 -6.61 -6.15 22.25
N PRO A 113 -7.09 -7.41 22.33
CA PRO A 113 -8.42 -7.68 22.83
C PRO A 113 -8.55 -7.20 24.29
N GLU A 114 -9.70 -6.63 24.64
CA GLU A 114 -10.05 -6.36 26.03
C GLU A 114 -10.30 -7.69 26.74
N GLN A 115 -9.25 -8.25 27.33
CA GLN A 115 -9.39 -9.36 28.27
C GLN A 115 -9.40 -8.80 29.68
N VAL A 116 -10.50 -9.06 30.40
CA VAL A 116 -10.79 -8.53 31.74
C VAL A 116 -9.81 -9.07 32.82
N ASP A 117 -8.97 -10.07 32.54
CA ASP A 117 -8.21 -10.77 33.59
C ASP A 117 -6.81 -11.31 33.25
N SER A 118 -6.15 -10.86 32.17
CA SER A 118 -4.80 -11.33 31.84
C SER A 118 -3.70 -10.36 32.28
N LEU A 119 -2.84 -10.79 33.22
CA LEU A 119 -1.59 -10.13 33.63
C LEU A 119 -0.57 -9.94 32.47
N ARG A 120 -0.90 -10.43 31.28
CA ARG A 120 -0.08 -10.39 30.07
C ARG A 120 -0.89 -9.80 28.92
N ARG A 121 -0.37 -8.73 28.33
CA ARG A 121 -0.90 -8.15 27.11
C ARG A 121 -0.68 -9.12 25.95
N ALA A 122 -1.77 -9.62 25.37
CA ALA A 122 -1.75 -10.41 24.14
C ALA A 122 -2.23 -9.54 22.98
N TYR A 123 -1.68 -9.76 21.78
CA TYR A 123 -2.19 -9.16 20.55
C TYR A 123 -2.84 -10.26 19.71
N ALA A 124 -3.98 -9.93 19.12
CA ALA A 124 -4.67 -10.72 18.12
C ALA A 124 -4.49 -10.09 16.74
N VAL A 125 -4.63 -10.91 15.71
CA VAL A 125 -4.58 -10.48 14.31
C VAL A 125 -5.89 -10.88 13.65
N MET A 126 -6.53 -9.93 12.97
CA MET A 126 -7.75 -10.16 12.19
C MET A 126 -7.49 -9.78 10.74
N PRO A 127 -7.52 -10.77 9.81
CA PRO A 127 -7.43 -10.49 8.39
C PRO A 127 -8.59 -9.61 7.92
N LEU A 128 -8.29 -8.53 7.21
CA LEU A 128 -9.30 -7.63 6.64
C LEU A 128 -9.43 -7.85 5.13
N LEU A 129 -8.33 -7.66 4.40
CA LEU A 129 -8.28 -7.75 2.94
C LEU A 129 -7.10 -8.62 2.50
N ARG A 130 -7.22 -9.18 1.31
CA ARG A 130 -6.14 -9.89 0.61
C ARG A 130 -6.10 -9.46 -0.85
N ALA A 131 -4.92 -9.46 -1.43
CA ALA A 131 -4.74 -9.32 -2.87
C ALA A 131 -3.68 -10.29 -3.39
N LYS A 132 -3.75 -10.65 -4.67
CA LYS A 132 -2.74 -11.48 -5.34
C LYS A 132 -2.18 -10.82 -6.59
N VAL A 133 -0.89 -11.00 -6.78
CA VAL A 133 -0.14 -10.59 -7.97
C VAL A 133 0.84 -11.68 -8.39
N PHE A 134 1.36 -11.61 -9.60
CA PHE A 134 2.25 -12.65 -10.13
C PHE A 134 3.75 -12.36 -9.92
N SER A 135 4.13 -11.12 -9.60
CA SER A 135 5.53 -10.74 -9.43
C SER A 135 5.84 -10.06 -8.09
N SER A 136 7.06 -10.24 -7.60
CA SER A 136 7.51 -9.66 -6.33
C SER A 136 7.53 -8.12 -6.38
N HIS A 137 7.96 -7.57 -7.52
CA HIS A 137 8.00 -6.11 -7.72
C HIS A 137 6.60 -5.52 -7.61
N GLN A 138 5.63 -6.09 -8.34
CA GLN A 138 4.24 -5.67 -8.27
C GLN A 138 3.66 -5.85 -6.85
N ALA A 139 4.08 -6.89 -6.12
CA ALA A 139 3.59 -7.13 -4.76
C ALA A 139 4.01 -5.99 -3.81
N TRP A 140 5.27 -5.57 -3.88
CA TRP A 140 5.77 -4.46 -3.09
C TRP A 140 5.20 -3.11 -3.52
N ASP A 141 5.01 -2.89 -4.81
CA ASP A 141 4.38 -1.65 -5.30
C ASP A 141 2.92 -1.54 -4.87
N LEU A 142 2.16 -2.62 -5.00
CA LEU A 142 0.78 -2.69 -4.53
C LEU A 142 0.70 -2.57 -3.00
N ALA A 143 1.59 -3.22 -2.26
CA ALA A 143 1.65 -3.07 -0.80
C ALA A 143 1.93 -1.63 -0.38
N ARG A 144 2.86 -0.92 -1.04
CA ARG A 144 3.10 0.50 -0.81
C ARG A 144 1.88 1.33 -1.19
N PHE A 145 1.25 1.05 -2.33
CA PHE A 145 0.02 1.74 -2.74
C PHE A 145 -1.06 1.61 -1.67
N ILE A 146 -1.37 0.39 -1.22
CA ILE A 146 -2.36 0.11 -0.17
C ILE A 146 -1.97 0.80 1.14
N ALA A 147 -0.70 0.72 1.55
CA ALA A 147 -0.23 1.33 2.78
C ALA A 147 -0.38 2.86 2.76
N HIS A 148 -0.11 3.51 1.61
CA HIS A 148 -0.34 4.94 1.45
C HIS A 148 -1.83 5.30 1.37
N ALA A 149 -2.64 4.50 0.65
CA ALA A 149 -4.07 4.73 0.52
C ALA A 149 -4.79 4.63 1.87
N LEU A 150 -4.38 3.69 2.72
CA LEU A 150 -4.90 3.52 4.08
C LEU A 150 -4.18 4.41 5.12
N ASP A 151 -3.17 5.18 4.71
CA ASP A 151 -2.34 6.06 5.53
C ASP A 151 -1.69 5.34 6.74
N VAL A 152 -1.05 4.21 6.46
CA VAL A 152 -0.34 3.34 7.44
C VAL A 152 1.16 3.19 7.15
N ALA A 153 1.67 3.96 6.16
CA ALA A 153 3.06 3.98 5.72
C ALA A 153 3.91 5.04 6.43
#